data_AF-A0A349BYJ5-F1
#
_entry.id   AF-A0A349BYJ5-F1
#
_cell.length_a   1.000
_cell.length_b   1.000
_cell.length_c   1.000
_cell.angle_alpha   90.00
_cell.angle_beta   90.00
_cell.angle_gamma   90.00
#
_symmetry.space_group_name_H-M   'P 1'
#
loop_
_entity.id
_entity.type
_entity.pdbx_description
1 polymer ?
#
loop_
_entity_poly.entity_id
_entity_poly.type
_entity_poly.pdbx_seq_one_letter_code
_entity_poly.pdbx_strand_id
1 'polypeptide(L)'
;METKTSKTSSARYIAVTGILAAAAWVLQLIEFPVPVLIPAFIKFDFSDLPALLGAFAMGPLCGVLIELVKNILHSLVSQSFGVGEISNFMLGAVFTATAGLVYKKNKTKKGAILGSVLGALAMAVIS
;
A
#
# COMPACT_ATOMS: atom_id res chain seq x y z
N MET A 1 -0.98 35.00 10.12
CA MET A 1 -2.07 34.06 9.77
C MET A 1 -1.57 32.67 10.15
N GLU A 2 -1.82 32.24 11.39
CA GLU A 2 -1.35 30.95 11.89
C GLU A 2 -2.18 29.84 11.26
N THR A 3 -1.56 29.04 10.39
CA THR A 3 -2.18 27.81 9.88
C THR A 3 -2.28 26.82 11.03
N LYS A 4 -3.47 26.72 11.66
CA LYS A 4 -3.80 25.64 12.60
C LYS A 4 -3.63 24.31 11.87
N THR A 5 -2.51 23.63 12.10
CA THR A 5 -2.31 22.25 11.68
C THR A 5 -3.32 21.39 12.46
N SER A 6 -4.45 21.10 11.85
CA SER A 6 -5.45 20.16 12.37
C SER A 6 -4.76 18.81 12.62
N LYS A 7 -4.46 18.51 13.89
CA LYS A 7 -3.96 17.19 14.31
C LYS A 7 -5.05 16.18 13.99
N THR A 8 -4.76 15.23 13.13
CA THR A 8 -5.68 14.12 12.88
C THR A 8 -5.88 13.36 14.19
N SER A 9 -7.13 13.20 14.62
CA SER A 9 -7.45 12.40 15.82
C SER A 9 -6.89 10.99 15.66
N SER A 10 -6.19 10.50 16.70
CA SER A 10 -5.62 9.15 16.71
C SER A 10 -6.68 8.08 16.44
N ALA A 11 -7.90 8.29 16.92
CA ALA A 11 -9.03 7.37 16.66
C ALA A 11 -9.39 7.32 15.17
N ARG A 12 -9.42 8.48 14.49
CA ARG A 12 -9.66 8.55 13.04
C ARG A 12 -8.55 7.84 12.25
N TYR A 13 -7.30 8.01 12.66
CA TYR A 13 -6.16 7.36 12.00
C TYR A 13 -6.26 5.85 12.06
N ILE A 14 -6.54 5.30 13.25
CA ILE A 14 -6.70 3.86 13.45
C ILE A 14 -7.91 3.34 12.65
N ALA A 15 -9.06 4.02 12.73
CA ALA A 15 -10.26 3.60 12.01
C ALA A 15 -10.07 3.56 10.49
N VAL A 16 -9.49 4.61 9.90
CA VAL A 16 -9.22 4.68 8.45
C VAL A 16 -8.23 3.59 8.05
N THR A 17 -7.15 3.41 8.81
CA THR A 17 -6.14 2.37 8.54
C THR A 17 -6.78 0.98 8.60
N GLY A 18 -7.59 0.69 9.61
CA GLY A 18 -8.26 -0.61 9.77
C GLY A 18 -9.27 -0.91 8.66
N ILE A 19 -10.11 0.08 8.29
CA ILE A 19 -11.10 -0.10 7.22
C ILE A 19 -10.41 -0.33 5.87
N LEU A 20 -9.36 0.46 5.55
CA LEU A 20 -8.63 0.30 4.31
C LEU A 20 -7.81 -1.01 4.27
N ALA A 21 -7.27 -1.46 5.41
CA ALA A 21 -6.62 -2.76 5.51
C ALA A 21 -7.59 -3.93 5.31
N ALA A 22 -8.80 -3.85 5.87
CA ALA A 22 -9.82 -4.85 5.62
C ALA A 22 -10.22 -4.88 4.14
N ALA A 23 -10.39 -3.72 3.50
CA ALA A 23 -10.68 -3.63 2.07
C ALA A 23 -9.52 -4.18 1.21
N ALA A 24 -8.27 -3.86 1.56
CA ALA A 24 -7.09 -4.39 0.90
C ALA A 24 -7.04 -5.91 0.98
N TRP A 25 -7.24 -6.47 2.18
CA TRP A 25 -7.25 -7.92 2.37
C TRP A 25 -8.33 -8.61 1.53
N VAL A 26 -9.56 -8.09 1.50
CA VAL A 26 -10.63 -8.65 0.66
C VAL A 26 -10.27 -8.61 -0.82
N LEU A 27 -9.65 -7.52 -1.29
CA LEU A 27 -9.16 -7.42 -2.68
C LEU A 27 -8.00 -8.38 -2.96
N GLN A 28 -7.14 -8.64 -1.96
CA GLN A 28 -6.02 -9.57 -2.07
C GLN A 28 -6.48 -11.02 -2.22
N LEU A 29 -7.69 -11.38 -1.75
CA LEU A 29 -8.28 -12.69 -2.01
C LEU A 29 -8.55 -12.94 -3.50
N ILE A 30 -8.67 -11.87 -4.31
CA ILE A 30 -8.87 -11.93 -5.76
C ILE A 30 -7.51 -11.76 -6.46
N GLU A 31 -6.53 -12.55 -6.03
CA GLU A 31 -5.19 -12.59 -6.61
C GLU A 31 -5.09 -13.66 -7.69
N PHE A 32 -4.31 -13.40 -8.74
CA PHE A 32 -4.03 -14.39 -9.79
C PHE A 32 -2.55 -14.39 -10.19
N PRO A 33 -1.99 -15.56 -10.51
CA PRO A 33 -0.63 -15.64 -11.02
C PRO A 33 -0.58 -15.03 -12.42
N VAL A 34 0.48 -14.28 -12.73
CA VAL A 34 0.75 -13.78 -14.08
C VAL A 34 1.86 -14.65 -14.69
N PRO A 35 1.52 -15.59 -15.60
CA PRO A 35 2.53 -16.47 -16.18
C PRO A 35 3.57 -15.67 -16.97
N VAL A 36 4.78 -16.23 -17.09
CA VAL A 36 5.89 -15.73 -17.94
C VAL A 36 6.60 -14.47 -17.43
N LEU A 37 5.92 -13.56 -16.72
CA LEU A 37 6.51 -12.29 -16.27
C LEU A 37 6.88 -12.26 -14.80
N ILE A 38 6.15 -12.99 -13.95
CA ILE A 38 6.28 -12.92 -12.50
C ILE A 38 6.47 -14.36 -11.95
N PRO A 39 7.41 -14.59 -11.03
CA PRO A 39 7.55 -15.89 -10.39
C PRO A 39 6.26 -16.33 -9.69
N ALA A 40 5.96 -17.62 -9.69
CA ALA A 40 4.68 -18.16 -9.19
C ALA A 40 4.39 -17.86 -7.69
N PHE A 41 5.40 -17.45 -6.93
CA PHE A 41 5.26 -17.04 -5.54
C PHE A 41 4.73 -15.60 -5.37
N ILE A 42 4.85 -14.73 -6.40
CA ILE A 42 4.24 -13.40 -6.41
C ILE A 42 3.01 -13.46 -7.30
N LYS A 43 1.86 -13.12 -6.74
CA LYS A 43 0.60 -13.01 -7.49
C LYS A 43 0.28 -11.55 -7.71
N PHE A 44 -0.41 -11.27 -8.80
CA PHE A 44 -0.93 -9.94 -9.06
C PHE A 44 -2.26 -9.76 -8.34
N ASP A 45 -2.42 -8.61 -7.69
CA ASP A 45 -3.64 -8.23 -6.97
C ASP A 45 -3.85 -6.70 -7.02
N PHE A 46 -5.04 -6.25 -6.60
CA PHE A 46 -5.40 -4.82 -6.56
C PHE A 46 -5.36 -4.23 -5.15
N SER A 47 -4.85 -4.97 -4.17
CA SER A 47 -4.92 -4.60 -2.75
C SER A 47 -4.00 -3.44 -2.37
N ASP A 48 -3.00 -3.12 -3.21
CA ASP A 48 -2.14 -1.94 -3.07
C ASP A 48 -2.91 -0.63 -3.26
N LEU A 49 -4.06 -0.65 -3.94
CA LEU A 49 -4.87 0.55 -4.19
C LEU A 49 -5.42 1.16 -2.88
N PRO A 50 -6.11 0.41 -1.99
CA PRO A 50 -6.46 0.92 -0.66
C PRO A 50 -5.27 1.43 0.15
N ALA A 51 -4.12 0.76 0.08
CA ALA A 51 -2.93 1.19 0.81
C ALA A 51 -2.38 2.52 0.27
N LEU A 52 -2.36 2.69 -1.05
CA LEU A 52 -2.01 3.94 -1.71
C LEU A 52 -2.98 5.07 -1.36
N LEU A 53 -4.29 4.79 -1.33
CA LEU A 53 -5.30 5.76 -0.89
C LEU A 53 -5.07 6.17 0.57
N GLY A 54 -4.74 5.22 1.45
CA GLY A 54 -4.35 5.50 2.82
C GLY A 54 -3.09 6.36 2.92
N ALA A 55 -2.08 6.06 2.09
CA ALA A 55 -0.84 6.83 1.99
C ALA A 55 -1.09 8.29 1.59
N PHE A 56 -1.97 8.50 0.61
CA PHE A 56 -2.34 9.84 0.14
C PHE A 56 -3.22 10.60 1.13
N ALA A 57 -4.15 9.92 1.80
CA ALA A 57 -5.08 10.55 2.73
C ALA A 57 -4.43 10.91 4.08
N MET A 58 -3.68 9.96 4.65
CA MET A 58 -3.19 10.02 6.03
C MET A 58 -1.66 10.11 6.15
N GLY A 59 -0.95 9.88 5.05
CA GLY A 59 0.51 9.94 4.96
C GLY A 59 1.15 8.57 4.72
N PRO A 60 2.42 8.53 4.28
CA PRO A 60 3.10 7.32 3.80
C PRO A 60 3.10 6.16 4.81
N LEU A 61 3.23 6.47 6.10
CA LEU A 61 3.19 5.45 7.16
C LEU A 61 1.84 4.71 7.20
N CYS A 62 0.72 5.38 6.89
CA CYS A 62 -0.58 4.73 6.85
C CYS A 62 -0.65 3.68 5.74
N GLY A 63 -0.09 3.97 4.56
CA GLY A 63 0.01 2.99 3.47
C GLY A 63 0.81 1.76 3.86
N VAL A 64 1.99 1.96 4.46
CA VAL A 64 2.84 0.85 4.94
C VAL A 64 2.13 0.00 6.01
N LEU A 65 1.36 0.62 6.91
CA LEU A 65 0.59 -0.10 7.90
C LEU A 65 -0.56 -0.91 7.28
N ILE A 66 -1.23 -0.36 6.26
CA ILE A 66 -2.27 -1.08 5.51
C ILE A 66 -1.66 -2.32 4.82
N GLU A 67 -0.52 -2.14 4.14
CA GLU A 67 0.26 -3.21 3.52
C GLU A 67 0.68 -4.29 4.52
N LEU A 68 1.10 -3.89 5.72
CA LEU A 68 1.48 -4.83 6.76
C LEU A 68 0.28 -5.66 7.22
N VAL A 69 -0.83 -4.99 7.55
CA VAL A 69 -2.02 -5.65 8.09
C VAL A 69 -2.65 -6.58 7.05
N LYS A 70 -2.79 -6.15 5.78
CA LYS A 70 -3.38 -7.00 4.73
C LYS A 70 -2.57 -8.29 4.54
N ASN A 71 -1.24 -8.19 4.52
CA ASN A 71 -0.36 -9.33 4.25
C ASN A 71 -0.29 -10.28 5.45
N ILE A 72 -0.34 -9.77 6.68
CA ILE A 72 -0.49 -10.60 7.88
C ILE A 72 -1.79 -11.40 7.82
N LEU A 73 -2.91 -10.77 7.48
CA LEU A 73 -4.20 -11.45 7.38
C LEU A 73 -4.23 -12.46 6.23
N HIS A 74 -3.62 -12.13 5.09
CA HIS A 74 -3.54 -13.02 3.92
C HIS A 74 -2.66 -14.23 4.20
N SER A 75 -1.58 -14.06 4.96
CA SER A 75 -0.69 -15.16 5.35
C SER A 75 -1.39 -16.27 6.16
N LEU A 76 -2.53 -15.98 6.81
CA LEU A 76 -3.31 -16.98 7.55
C LEU A 76 -4.14 -17.88 6.62
N VAL A 77 -4.40 -17.44 5.39
CA VAL A 77 -5.26 -18.13 4.41
C VAL A 77 -4.45 -18.66 3.23
N SER A 78 -3.34 -18.00 2.90
CA SER A 78 -2.50 -18.31 1.76
C SER A 78 -1.67 -19.58 1.96
N GLN A 79 -1.36 -20.22 0.83
CA GLN A 79 -0.55 -21.45 0.75
C GLN A 79 0.90 -21.16 0.32
N SER A 80 1.33 -19.90 0.29
CA SER A 80 2.64 -19.49 -0.26
C SER A 80 3.82 -19.64 0.73
N PHE A 81 3.58 -20.30 1.87
CA PHE A 81 4.57 -20.52 2.95
C PHE A 81 5.23 -19.23 3.49
N GLY A 82 4.60 -18.06 3.31
CA GLY A 82 5.07 -16.77 3.82
C GLY A 82 5.95 -15.98 2.87
N VAL A 83 6.51 -16.60 1.82
CA VAL A 83 7.45 -15.91 0.90
C VAL A 83 6.72 -14.93 -0.01
N GLY A 84 5.53 -15.31 -0.48
CA GLY A 84 4.70 -14.45 -1.32
C GLY A 84 4.22 -13.21 -0.57
N GLU A 85 3.78 -13.36 0.67
CA GLU A 85 3.25 -12.26 1.48
C GLU A 85 4.35 -11.29 1.93
N ILE A 86 5.55 -11.80 2.26
CA ILE A 86 6.71 -10.95 2.56
C ILE A 86 7.12 -10.15 1.32
N SER A 87 7.12 -10.79 0.14
CA SER A 87 7.45 -10.12 -1.12
C SER A 87 6.43 -9.04 -1.46
N ASN A 88 5.14 -9.36 -1.34
CA ASN A 88 4.03 -8.41 -1.55
C ASN A 88 4.15 -7.23 -0.58
N PHE A 89 4.37 -7.50 0.72
CA PHE A 89 4.58 -6.45 1.71
C PHE A 89 5.78 -5.56 1.39
N MET A 90 6.94 -6.13 1.04
CA MET A 90 8.13 -5.34 0.73
C MET A 90 7.90 -4.41 -0.46
N LEU A 91 7.35 -4.96 -1.56
CA LEU A 91 7.10 -4.21 -2.78
C LEU A 91 6.01 -3.15 -2.58
N GLY A 92 4.90 -3.52 -1.95
CA GLY A 92 3.79 -2.62 -1.61
C GLY A 92 4.20 -1.53 -0.63
N ALA A 93 5.02 -1.85 0.38
CA ALA A 93 5.54 -0.86 1.33
C ALA A 93 6.46 0.15 0.64
N VAL A 94 7.37 -0.29 -0.23
CA VAL A 94 8.20 0.61 -1.04
C VAL A 94 7.32 1.51 -1.88
N PHE A 95 6.39 0.94 -2.64
CA PHE A 95 5.48 1.65 -3.54
C PHE A 95 4.66 2.72 -2.80
N THR A 96 3.95 2.32 -1.74
CA THR A 96 3.07 3.23 -0.98
C THR A 96 3.85 4.27 -0.18
N ALA A 97 5.03 3.92 0.36
CA ALA A 97 5.88 4.87 1.06
C ALA A 97 6.43 5.94 0.11
N THR A 98 7.01 5.56 -1.02
CA THR A 98 7.56 6.53 -1.99
C THR A 98 6.45 7.38 -2.60
N ALA A 99 5.34 6.77 -3.04
CA ALA A 99 4.21 7.51 -3.57
C ALA A 99 3.63 8.47 -2.51
N GLY A 100 3.44 8.00 -1.28
CA GLY A 100 2.96 8.82 -0.16
C GLY A 100 3.90 9.97 0.21
N LEU A 101 5.22 9.77 0.15
CA LEU A 101 6.22 10.81 0.39
C LEU A 101 6.19 11.90 -0.68
N VAL A 102 6.09 11.51 -1.96
CA VAL A 102 5.99 12.45 -3.09
C VAL A 102 4.68 13.23 -3.00
N TYR A 103 3.56 12.54 -2.76
CA TYR A 103 2.25 13.19 -2.63
C TYR A 103 2.17 14.13 -1.42
N LYS A 104 2.82 13.79 -0.30
CA LYS A 104 2.88 14.64 0.90
C LYS A 104 3.50 16.02 0.60
N LYS A 105 4.45 16.08 -0.36
CA LYS A 105 5.07 17.34 -0.79
C LYS A 105 4.17 18.17 -1.70
N ASN A 106 3.38 17.53 -2.57
CA ASN A 106 2.55 18.24 -3.52
C ASN A 106 1.16 17.57 -3.69
N LYS A 107 0.20 17.99 -2.86
CA LYS A 107 -1.16 17.41 -2.77
C LYS A 107 -2.06 17.82 -3.94
N THR A 108 -1.71 17.41 -5.14
CA THR A 108 -2.46 17.68 -6.36
C THR A 108 -2.68 16.39 -7.14
N LYS A 109 -3.65 16.37 -8.07
CA LYS A 109 -3.87 15.20 -8.95
C LYS A 109 -2.61 14.82 -9.72
N LYS A 110 -1.85 15.82 -10.19
CA LYS A 110 -0.54 15.60 -10.85
C LYS A 110 0.49 14.99 -9.89
N GLY A 111 0.51 15.45 -8.64
CA GLY A 111 1.37 14.88 -7.59
C GLY A 111 1.03 13.44 -7.22
N ALA A 112 -0.25 13.07 -7.25
CA ALA A 112 -0.68 11.68 -7.04
C ALA A 112 -0.19 10.77 -8.18
N ILE A 113 -0.40 11.19 -9.44
CA ILE A 113 0.07 10.44 -10.62
C ILE A 113 1.60 10.32 -10.58
N LEU A 114 2.31 11.43 -10.35
CA LEU A 114 3.77 11.43 -10.29
C LEU A 114 4.29 10.56 -9.14
N GLY A 115 3.65 10.62 -7.97
CA GLY A 115 3.98 9.78 -6.82
C GLY A 115 3.79 8.29 -7.12
N SER A 116 2.68 7.92 -7.75
CA SER A 116 2.43 6.53 -8.17
C SER A 116 3.43 6.05 -9.21
N VAL A 117 3.79 6.88 -10.20
CA VAL A 117 4.81 6.52 -11.21
C VAL A 117 6.18 6.33 -10.56
N LEU A 118 6.60 7.27 -9.72
CA LEU A 118 7.89 7.17 -9.01
C LEU A 118 7.91 5.98 -8.04
N GLY A 119 6.78 5.70 -7.37
CA GLY A 119 6.66 4.53 -6.51
C GLY A 119 6.76 3.23 -7.27
N ALA A 120 6.11 3.14 -8.44
CA ALA A 120 6.20 1.96 -9.30
C ALA A 120 7.63 1.76 -9.83
N LEU A 121 8.32 2.84 -10.20
CA LEU A 121 9.73 2.77 -10.59
C LEU A 121 10.63 2.33 -9.42
N ALA A 122 10.40 2.84 -8.21
CA ALA A 122 11.15 2.43 -7.03
C ALA A 122 10.92 0.96 -6.68
N MET A 123 9.68 0.48 -6.78
CA MET A 123 9.32 -0.93 -6.66
C MET A 123 10.04 -1.78 -7.71
N ALA A 124 10.02 -1.37 -8.98
CA ALA A 124 10.65 -2.10 -10.08
C ALA A 124 12.19 -2.20 -9.96
N VAL A 125 12.85 -1.23 -9.30
CA VAL A 125 14.30 -1.30 -9.03
C VAL A 125 14.63 -2.29 -7.90
N ILE A 126 13.67 -2.54 -6.99
CA ILE A 126 13.86 -3.41 -5.83
C ILE A 126 13.40 -4.86 -6.11
N SER A 127 12.45 -5.06 -7.03
CA SER A 127 11.81 -6.35 -7.33
C SER A 127 12.69 -7.36 -8.04
#